data_AF-A0A6I2Y0I0-F1
#
_entry.id   AF-A0A6I2Y0I0-F1
#
_cell.length_a   1.000
_cell.length_b   1.000
_cell.length_c   1.000
_cell.angle_alpha   90.00
_cell.angle_beta   90.00
_cell.angle_gamma   90.00
#
_symmetry.space_group_name_H-M   'P 1'
#
loop_
_entity.id
_entity.type
_entity.pdbx_description
1 polymer ?
#
loop_
_entity_poly.entity_id
_entity_poly.type
_entity_poly.pdbx_seq_one_letter_code
_entity_poly.pdbx_strand_id
1 'polypeptide(L)' 'MALRLRVRKRRFVCLEALCPRRSFTQASAQLPASAQLPARSRVTTRLRERVGAAVAGANRAVSEVAAECGIAWAT' A
#
# COMPACT_ATOMS: atom_id res chain seq x y z
N MET A 1 -19.97 -5.57 -10.86
CA MET A 1 -19.20 -6.65 -10.20
C MET A 1 -17.90 -6.07 -9.65
N ALA A 2 -17.55 -6.34 -8.39
CA ALA A 2 -16.29 -5.89 -7.81
C ALA A 2 -15.24 -7.02 -7.85
N LEU A 3 -14.07 -6.73 -8.42
CA LEU A 3 -12.93 -7.67 -8.41
C LEU A 3 -12.30 -7.70 -7.01
N ARG A 4 -12.14 -8.88 -6.41
CA ARG A 4 -11.46 -9.04 -5.12
C ARG A 4 -9.99 -9.39 -5.33
N LEU A 5 -9.09 -8.45 -5.02
CA LEU A 5 -7.65 -8.68 -5.04
C LEU A 5 -7.17 -9.19 -3.67
N ARG A 6 -6.47 -10.33 -3.63
CA ARG A 6 -5.81 -10.83 -2.41
C ARG A 6 -4.30 -10.78 -2.59
N VAL A 7 -3.63 -10.01 -1.74
CA VAL A 7 -2.17 -9.87 -1.76
C VAL A 7 -1.55 -10.81 -0.74
N ARG A 8 -0.58 -11.63 -1.15
CA ARG A 8 0.24 -12.43 -0.24
C ARG A 8 1.62 -11.77 -0.08
N LYS A 9 1.86 -11.13 1.06
CA LYS A 9 3.17 -10.56 1.42
C LYS A 9 3.94 -11.54 2.30
N ARG A 10 4.71 -12.44 1.69
CA ARG A 10 5.52 -13.40 2.45
C ARG A 10 6.65 -12.66 3.17
N ARG A 11 6.73 -12.85 4.48
CA ARG A 11 7.85 -12.39 5.32
C ARG A 11 8.96 -13.42 5.27
N PHE A 12 10.18 -12.95 5.01
CA PHE A 12 11.41 -13.70 5.13
C PHE A 12 12.21 -13.19 6.31
N VAL A 13 13.01 -14.07 6.89
CA VAL A 13 13.93 -13.78 7.97
C VAL A 13 15.34 -14.05 7.46
N CYS A 14 16.24 -13.12 7.68
CA CYS A 14 17.66 -13.34 7.43
C CYS A 14 18.23 -14.10 8.62
N LEU A 15 18.94 -15.20 8.36
CA LEU A 15 19.55 -16.03 9.41
C LEU A 15 20.89 -15.46 9.91
N GLU A 16 21.44 -14.46 9.21
CA GLU A 16 22.70 -13.81 9.58
C GLU A 16 22.53 -12.97 10.86
N ALA A 17 23.33 -13.26 11.89
CA ALA A 17 23.19 -12.67 13.22
C ALA A 17 23.49 -11.17 13.23
N LEU A 18 24.42 -10.74 12.38
CA LEU A 18 24.84 -9.35 12.25
C LEU A 18 23.99 -8.55 11.25
N CYS A 19 22.95 -9.14 10.64
CA CYS A 19 22.12 -8.43 9.66
C CYS A 19 21.24 -7.37 10.36
N PRO A 20 21.41 -6.07 10.06
CA PRO A 20 20.59 -5.02 10.67
C PRO A 20 19.13 -5.06 10.22
N ARG A 21 18.85 -5.66 9.04
CA ARG A 21 17.50 -5.73 8.47
C ARG A 21 16.63 -6.81 9.13
N ARG A 22 17.21 -7.96 9.51
CA ARG A 22 16.61 -9.16 10.14
C ARG A 22 15.40 -9.82 9.46
N SER A 23 14.45 -9.04 8.95
CA SER A 23 13.32 -9.55 8.18
C SER A 23 13.00 -8.64 7.01
N PHE A 24 12.57 -9.23 5.90
CA PHE A 24 12.18 -8.51 4.69
C PHE A 24 10.95 -9.17 4.08
N THR A 25 10.23 -8.44 3.25
CA THR A 25 9.10 -9.01 2.50
C THR A 25 9.56 -9.33 1.09
N GLN A 26 9.01 -10.37 0.46
CA GLN A 26 9.25 -10.61 -0.97
C GLN A 26 8.87 -9.36 -1.78
N ALA A 27 9.84 -8.78 -2.47
CA ALA A 27 9.60 -7.81 -3.53
C ALA A 27 9.62 -8.56 -4.86
N SER A 28 8.47 -9.07 -5.30
CA SER A 28 8.38 -9.75 -6.59
C SER A 28 8.27 -8.71 -7.71
N ALA A 29 9.39 -8.28 -8.29
CA ALA A 29 9.40 -7.35 -9.43
C ALA A 29 8.58 -7.85 -10.64
N GLN A 30 8.30 -9.15 -10.71
CA GLN A 30 7.55 -9.81 -11.78
C GLN A 30 6.02 -9.59 -11.72
N LEU A 31 5.48 -9.08 -10.60
CA LEU A 31 4.05 -8.75 -10.52
C LEU A 31 3.92 -7.23 -10.57
N PRO A 32 3.30 -6.63 -11.61
CA PRO A 32 3.12 -5.17 -11.69
C PRO A 32 2.34 -4.61 -10.48
N ALA A 33 1.55 -5.45 -9.79
CA ALA A 33 0.88 -5.10 -8.55
C ALA A 33 1.84 -4.93 -7.35
N SER A 34 3.05 -5.51 -7.34
CA SER A 34 4.03 -5.34 -6.25
C SER A 34 4.72 -3.97 -6.33
N ALA A 35 5.01 -3.47 -7.54
CA ALA A 35 5.46 -2.10 -7.77
C ALA A 35 4.37 -1.10 -7.36
N GLN A 36 3.11 -1.43 -7.65
CA GLN A 36 1.97 -0.65 -7.18
C GLN A 36 1.63 -0.86 -5.70
N LEU A 37 2.27 -1.78 -4.96
CA LEU A 37 1.94 -2.06 -3.56
C LEU A 37 3.22 -2.13 -2.71
N PRO A 38 3.69 -0.98 -2.22
CA PRO A 38 4.96 -0.87 -1.50
C PRO A 38 5.07 -1.81 -0.29
N ALA A 39 6.31 -2.11 0.11
CA ALA A 39 6.58 -2.84 1.34
C ALA A 39 5.86 -2.19 2.53
N ARG A 40 5.26 -3.01 3.40
CA ARG A 40 4.44 -2.56 4.56
C ARG A 40 3.18 -1.74 4.25
N SER A 41 2.91 -1.36 3.00
CA SER A 41 1.67 -0.66 2.64
C SER A 41 0.48 -1.61 2.54
N ARG A 42 -0.71 -1.14 2.95
CA ARG A 42 -2.00 -1.84 2.72
C ARG A 42 -2.76 -1.28 1.50
N VAL A 43 -2.30 -0.15 0.96
CA VAL A 43 -2.92 0.55 -0.17
C VAL A 43 -1.94 0.63 -1.34
N THR A 44 -2.49 0.64 -2.55
CA THR A 44 -1.66 0.78 -3.75
C THR A 44 -1.16 2.22 -3.92
N THR A 45 -0.03 2.41 -4.58
CA THR A 45 0.51 3.72 -4.95
C THR A 45 -0.50 4.52 -5.76
N ARG A 46 -1.17 3.89 -6.74
CA ARG A 46 -2.25 4.50 -7.53
C ARG A 46 -3.39 5.03 -6.65
N LEU A 47 -3.82 4.26 -5.64
CA LEU A 47 -4.86 4.71 -4.72
C LEU A 47 -4.38 5.88 -3.87
N ARG A 48 -3.15 5.82 -3.37
CA ARG A 48 -2.52 6.89 -2.59
C ARG A 48 -2.43 8.19 -3.39
N GLU A 49 -1.99 8.13 -4.64
CA GLU A 49 -1.90 9.29 -5.54
C GLU A 49 -3.27 9.90 -5.82
N ARG A 50 -4.27 9.07 -6.13
CA ARG A 50 -5.65 9.55 -6.35
C ARG A 50 -6.21 10.28 -5.15
N VAL A 51 -6.02 9.72 -3.95
CA VAL A 51 -6.47 10.34 -2.69
C VAL A 51 -5.71 11.64 -2.45
N GLY A 52 -4.39 11.67 -2.63
CA GLY A 52 -3.58 12.86 -2.48
C GLY A 52 -4.00 13.99 -3.43
N ALA A 53 -4.25 13.66 -4.70
CA ALA A 53 -4.74 14.62 -5.69
C ALA A 53 -6.14 15.16 -5.34
N ALA A 54 -7.05 14.30 -4.86
CA ALA A 54 -8.39 14.73 -4.46
C ALA A 54 -8.38 15.64 -3.21
N VAL A 55 -7.54 15.34 -2.22
CA VAL A 55 -7.44 16.15 -1.00
C VAL A 55 -6.69 17.46 -1.27
N ALA A 56 -5.49 17.40 -1.86
CA ALA A 56 -4.65 18.58 -2.05
C ALA A 56 -5.06 19.44 -3.24
N GLY A 57 -5.49 18.83 -4.34
CA GLY A 57 -5.81 19.53 -5.59
C GLY A 57 -7.22 20.10 -5.64
N ALA A 58 -8.20 19.43 -5.02
CA ALA A 58 -9.60 19.86 -5.03
C ALA A 58 -10.08 20.43 -3.68
N ASN A 59 -9.18 20.54 -2.69
CA ASN A 59 -9.48 20.99 -1.32
C ASN A 59 -10.71 20.28 -0.70
N ARG A 60 -10.89 19.00 -1.03
CA ARG A 60 -12.00 18.19 -0.52
C ARG A 60 -11.70 17.70 0.88
N ALA A 61 -12.74 17.50 1.68
CA ALA A 61 -12.60 16.97 3.02
C ALA A 61 -12.01 15.55 2.98
N VAL A 62 -11.01 15.30 3.84
CA VAL A 62 -10.33 14.00 3.93
C VAL A 62 -11.30 12.86 4.22
N SER A 63 -12.30 13.11 5.07
CA SER A 63 -13.36 12.15 5.42
C SER A 63 -14.22 11.76 4.22
N GLU A 64 -14.56 12.73 3.37
CA GLU A 64 -15.36 12.51 2.15
C GLU A 64 -14.59 11.63 1.15
N VAL A 65 -13.33 11.99 0.88
CA VAL A 65 -12.46 11.24 -0.04
C VAL A 65 -12.18 9.82 0.49
N ALA A 66 -12.01 9.67 1.81
CA ALA A 66 -11.81 8.37 2.44
C ALA A 66 -13.04 7.46 2.29
N ALA A 67 -14.25 7.99 2.50
CA ALA A 67 -15.50 7.27 2.30
C ALA A 67 -15.70 6.85 0.84
N GLU A 68 -15.47 7.76 -0.12
CA GLU A 68 -15.55 7.48 -1.56
C GLU A 68 -14.56 6.38 -1.99
N CYS A 69 -13.34 6.41 -1.43
CA CYS A 69 -12.30 5.43 -1.74
C CYS A 69 -12.41 4.13 -0.91
N GLY A 70 -13.34 4.05 0.05
CA GLY A 70 -13.49 2.89 0.94
C GLY A 70 -12.26 2.64 1.81
N ILE A 71 -11.53 3.68 2.21
CA ILE A 71 -10.35 3.59 3.05
C ILE A 71 -10.61 4.19 4.42
N ALA A 72 -9.94 3.65 5.44
CA ALA A 72 -9.86 4.31 6.74
C ALA A 72 -8.78 5.40 6.68
N TRP A 73 -9.06 6.55 7.29
CA TRP A 73 -8.06 7.59 7.53
C TRP A 73 -7.75 7.63 9.03
N ALA A 74 -6.47 7.53 9.37
CA ALA A 74 -6.03 7.78 10.74
C ALA A 74 -5.89 9.30 10.90
N THR A 75 -6.88 9.93 11.54
CA THR A 75 -6.79 11.31 12.06
C THR A 75 -5.86 11.38 13.25
#